data_AF-A0A286IK17-F1
#
_entry.id   AF-A0A286IK17-F1
#
_cell.length_a   1.000
_cell.length_b   1.000
_cell.length_c   1.000
_cell.angle_alpha   90.00
_cell.angle_beta   90.00
_cell.angle_gamma   90.00
#
_symmetry.space_group_name_H-M   'P 1'
#
loop_
_entity.id
_entity.type
_entity.pdbx_description
1 polymer ?
#
loop_
_entity_poly.entity_id
_entity_poly.type
_entity_poly.pdbx_seq_one_letter_code
_entity_poly.pdbx_strand_id
1 'polypeptide(L)'
;MSQKIELNQGEIKIKFSSATSGKVSLKDLGLSDEDLAFESGLVRLVFDFEGIEELQYYKVPLLEFSYEEKMAETHWQCDFNGKTILDKIDHHGSSSIILLNRKTLSELEHRHENTLIVHAEFPEPAHIIAEKSFINFFS
;
A
#
# COMPACT_ATOMS: atom_id res chain seq x y z
N MET A 1 -2.41 -13.84 -13.20
CA MET A 1 -2.56 -12.64 -12.37
C MET A 1 -4.04 -12.52 -12.04
N SER A 2 -4.39 -12.47 -10.76
CA SER A 2 -5.75 -12.75 -10.26
C SER A 2 -6.23 -11.69 -9.26
N GLN A 3 -5.64 -10.49 -9.30
CA GLN A 3 -6.05 -9.36 -8.47
C GLN A 3 -7.21 -8.62 -9.13
N LYS A 4 -8.13 -8.09 -8.32
CA LYS A 4 -9.22 -7.21 -8.77
C LYS A 4 -8.99 -5.81 -8.21
N ILE A 5 -8.99 -4.80 -9.07
CA ILE A 5 -8.86 -3.39 -8.68
C ILE A 5 -10.24 -2.73 -8.71
N GLU A 6 -10.57 -1.99 -7.67
CA GLU A 6 -11.76 -1.14 -7.56
C GLU A 6 -11.30 0.30 -7.29
N LEU A 7 -11.61 1.21 -8.22
CA LEU A 7 -11.24 2.63 -8.15
C LEU A 7 -12.43 3.45 -7.67
N ASN A 8 -12.26 4.15 -6.56
CA ASN A 8 -13.20 5.11 -5.99
C ASN A 8 -12.52 6.48 -5.87
N GLN A 9 -13.28 7.57 -5.79
CA GLN A 9 -12.70 8.91 -5.63
C GLN A 9 -11.87 8.99 -4.33
N GLY A 10 -10.55 9.09 -4.46
CA GLY A 10 -9.60 9.16 -3.33
C GLY A 10 -9.26 7.80 -2.69
N GLU A 11 -9.80 6.69 -3.20
CA GLU A 11 -9.53 5.36 -2.68
C GLU A 11 -9.32 4.33 -3.79
N ILE A 12 -8.24 3.57 -3.69
CA ILE A 12 -7.94 2.44 -4.57
C ILE A 12 -7.95 1.18 -3.73
N LYS A 13 -8.87 0.26 -4.06
CA LYS A 13 -8.94 -1.05 -3.42
C LYS A 13 -8.38 -2.12 -4.35
N ILE A 14 -7.42 -2.89 -3.83
CA ILE A 14 -6.73 -3.99 -4.51
C ILE A 14 -7.06 -5.27 -3.76
N LYS A 15 -7.87 -6.14 -4.38
CA LYS A 15 -8.25 -7.44 -3.82
C LYS A 15 -7.34 -8.54 -4.33
N PHE A 16 -6.70 -9.25 -3.41
CA PHE A 16 -5.86 -10.41 -3.70
C PHE A 16 -6.70 -11.69 -3.61
N SER A 17 -6.65 -12.51 -4.66
CA SER A 17 -7.21 -13.87 -4.64
C SER A 17 -6.16 -14.96 -4.39
N SER A 18 -4.88 -14.57 -4.35
CA SER A 18 -3.76 -15.47 -4.01
C SER A 18 -2.56 -14.64 -3.54
N ALA A 19 -1.75 -15.21 -2.66
CA ALA A 19 -0.48 -14.61 -2.26
C ALA A 19 0.44 -14.45 -3.49
N THR A 20 1.04 -13.26 -3.63
CA THR A 20 2.04 -12.99 -4.67
C THR A 20 3.40 -12.89 -4.00
N SER A 21 4.29 -13.84 -4.31
CA SER A 21 5.63 -13.88 -3.73
C SER A 21 6.54 -12.81 -4.37
N GLY A 22 7.33 -12.15 -3.53
CA GLY A 22 8.36 -11.21 -3.97
C GLY A 22 7.85 -9.79 -4.20
N LYS A 23 8.71 -8.98 -4.82
CA LYS A 23 8.48 -7.56 -5.07
C LYS A 23 7.69 -7.38 -6.38
N VAL A 24 6.55 -6.71 -6.30
CA VAL A 24 5.62 -6.50 -7.41
C VAL A 24 5.37 -5.01 -7.54
N SER A 25 5.42 -4.46 -8.77
CA SER A 25 5.10 -3.05 -8.98
C SER A 25 3.59 -2.80 -8.93
N LEU A 26 3.15 -1.57 -8.65
CA LEU A 26 1.73 -1.23 -8.75
C LEU A 26 1.21 -1.38 -10.20
N LYS A 27 2.09 -1.16 -11.18
CA LYS A 27 1.81 -1.42 -12.60
C LYS A 27 1.55 -2.90 -12.89
N ASP A 28 2.32 -3.82 -12.30
CA ASP A 28 2.10 -5.25 -12.45
C ASP A 28 0.80 -5.72 -11.78
N LEU A 29 0.31 -4.99 -10.76
CA LEU A 29 -1.00 -5.21 -10.17
C LEU A 29 -2.15 -4.74 -11.07
N GLY A 30 -1.86 -3.90 -12.07
CA GLY A 30 -2.81 -3.39 -13.06
C GLY A 30 -3.20 -1.92 -12.88
N LEU A 31 -2.49 -1.16 -12.04
CA LEU A 31 -2.69 0.29 -11.88
C LEU A 31 -1.89 1.07 -12.92
N SER A 32 -2.48 2.15 -13.44
CA SER A 32 -1.74 3.13 -14.24
C SER A 32 -1.39 4.38 -13.43
N ASP A 33 -0.53 5.24 -13.98
CA ASP A 33 -0.15 6.50 -13.32
C ASP A 33 -1.38 7.44 -13.23
N GLU A 34 -2.32 7.35 -14.18
CA GLU A 34 -3.57 8.12 -14.15
C GLU A 34 -4.51 7.69 -13.03
N ASP A 35 -4.54 6.40 -12.67
CA ASP A 35 -5.30 5.90 -11.52
C ASP A 35 -4.71 6.41 -10.19
N LEU A 36 -3.43 6.79 -10.21
CA LEU A 36 -2.60 7.15 -9.06
C LEU A 36 -2.31 8.66 -8.97
N ALA A 37 -3.15 9.48 -9.59
CA ALA A 37 -3.15 10.93 -9.50
C ALA A 37 -4.15 11.41 -8.44
N PHE A 38 -3.65 12.07 -7.39
CA PHE A 38 -4.43 12.48 -6.22
C PHE A 38 -4.43 14.01 -6.06
N GLU A 39 -5.42 14.67 -6.65
CA GLU A 39 -5.57 16.14 -6.66
C GLU A 39 -5.73 16.77 -5.27
N SER A 40 -6.26 16.03 -4.30
CA SER A 40 -6.42 16.54 -2.92
C SER A 40 -5.17 16.36 -2.05
N GLY A 41 -4.17 15.62 -2.53
CA GLY A 41 -3.04 15.15 -1.71
C GLY A 41 -3.42 14.04 -0.71
N LEU A 42 -4.68 13.61 -0.67
CA LEU A 42 -5.12 12.52 0.21
C LEU A 42 -5.15 11.21 -0.57
N VAL A 43 -4.40 10.22 -0.07
CA VAL A 43 -4.30 8.89 -0.66
C VAL A 43 -4.84 7.85 0.29
N ARG A 44 -5.69 6.96 -0.21
CA ARG A 44 -6.11 5.76 0.51
C ARG A 44 -5.97 4.53 -0.38
N LEU A 45 -5.03 3.66 -0.04
CA LEU A 45 -4.84 2.36 -0.70
C LEU A 45 -5.32 1.26 0.23
N VAL A 46 -6.20 0.39 -0.25
CA VAL A 46 -6.75 -0.73 0.51
C VAL A 46 -6.29 -2.03 -0.12
N PHE A 47 -5.47 -2.80 0.59
CA PHE A 47 -5.07 -4.14 0.20
C PHE A 47 -5.93 -5.15 0.96
N ASP A 48 -6.81 -5.83 0.22
CA ASP A 48 -7.77 -6.81 0.74
C ASP A 48 -7.20 -8.23 0.51
N PHE A 49 -6.93 -8.93 1.60
CA PHE A 49 -6.32 -10.26 1.63
C PHE A 49 -7.31 -11.38 1.98
N GLU A 50 -8.62 -11.11 2.01
CA GLU A 50 -9.67 -12.09 2.34
C GLU A 50 -9.60 -13.36 1.47
N GLY A 51 -9.15 -13.23 0.22
CA GLY A 51 -9.02 -14.35 -0.72
C GLY A 51 -7.81 -15.24 -0.52
N ILE A 52 -6.96 -15.02 0.49
CA ILE A 52 -5.75 -15.79 0.74
C ILE A 52 -5.94 -16.67 1.97
N GLU A 53 -5.85 -18.00 1.79
CA GLU A 53 -6.06 -18.97 2.87
C GLU A 53 -4.97 -18.94 3.95
N GLU A 54 -3.71 -18.71 3.57
CA GLU A 54 -2.58 -18.66 4.49
C GLU A 54 -1.63 -17.50 4.13
N LEU A 55 -1.54 -16.50 5.00
CA LEU A 55 -0.68 -15.33 4.79
C LEU A 55 0.76 -15.63 5.23
N GLN A 56 1.56 -16.15 4.30
CA GLN A 56 2.99 -16.31 4.53
C GLN A 56 3.73 -15.00 4.28
N TYR A 57 3.81 -14.15 5.31
CA TYR A 57 4.46 -12.85 5.20
C TYR A 57 5.96 -12.94 4.93
N TYR A 58 6.44 -12.06 4.05
CA TYR A 58 7.85 -11.84 3.81
C TYR A 58 8.59 -11.44 5.10
N LYS A 59 9.92 -11.62 5.15
CA LYS A 59 10.71 -11.35 6.36
C LYS A 59 10.54 -9.90 6.87
N VAL A 60 10.46 -8.96 5.93
CA VAL A 60 10.16 -7.55 6.20
C VAL A 60 9.16 -7.09 5.12
N PRO A 61 7.85 -7.23 5.37
CA PRO A 61 6.84 -6.77 4.42
C PRO A 61 7.00 -5.26 4.23
N LEU A 62 6.94 -4.80 2.99
CA LEU A 62 7.20 -3.39 2.69
C LEU A 62 6.33 -2.84 1.56
N LEU A 63 6.20 -1.53 1.58
CA LEU A 63 5.70 -0.73 0.47
C LEU A 63 6.74 0.33 0.12
N GLU A 64 6.94 0.57 -1.16
CA GLU A 64 7.77 1.63 -1.69
C GLU A 64 6.88 2.48 -2.59
N PHE A 65 6.79 3.77 -2.31
CA PHE A 65 6.06 4.71 -3.15
C PHE A 65 7.04 5.71 -3.72
N SER A 66 7.05 5.84 -5.05
CA SER A 66 7.75 6.90 -5.76
C SER A 66 6.71 7.83 -6.35
N TYR A 67 6.91 9.13 -6.23
CA TYR A 67 5.99 10.14 -6.74
C TYR A 67 6.76 11.23 -7.50
N GLU A 68 6.08 11.95 -8.40
CA GLU A 68 6.72 12.93 -9.29
C GLU A 68 7.17 14.18 -8.55
N GLU A 69 6.39 14.61 -7.56
CA GLU A 69 6.62 15.84 -6.82
C GLU A 69 7.75 15.70 -5.79
N LYS A 70 8.38 16.83 -5.49
CA LYS A 70 9.29 16.94 -4.37
C LYS A 70 8.54 17.45 -3.14
N MET A 71 7.96 16.52 -2.41
CA MET A 71 7.12 16.79 -1.24
C MET A 71 7.96 17.31 -0.09
N ALA A 72 7.51 18.40 0.54
CA ALA A 72 8.16 18.97 1.72
C ALA A 72 8.02 18.06 2.95
N GLU A 73 6.84 17.48 3.12
CA GLU A 73 6.49 16.53 4.16
C GLU A 73 5.46 15.56 3.60
N THR A 74 5.43 14.32 4.08
CA THR A 74 4.38 13.36 3.75
C THR A 74 4.09 12.53 4.98
N HIS A 75 2.83 12.52 5.40
CA HIS A 75 2.38 11.69 6.52
C HIS A 75 1.84 10.38 5.97
N TRP A 76 2.31 9.27 6.54
CA TRP A 76 1.92 7.92 6.19
C TRP A 76 1.39 7.21 7.43
N GLN A 77 0.21 6.62 7.30
CA GLN A 77 -0.37 5.76 8.32
C GLN A 77 -0.75 4.42 7.69
N CYS A 78 -0.44 3.32 8.38
CA CYS A 78 -0.87 1.99 7.99
C CYS A 78 -1.73 1.38 9.08
N ASP A 79 -2.94 1.00 8.72
CA ASP A 79 -3.87 0.29 9.58
C ASP A 79 -4.05 -1.13 9.08
N PHE A 80 -3.87 -2.11 9.96
CA PHE A 80 -4.12 -3.51 9.65
C PHE A 80 -5.23 -4.04 10.55
N ASN A 81 -6.29 -4.58 9.94
CA ASN A 81 -7.49 -5.09 10.63
C ASN A 81 -8.06 -4.09 11.65
N GLY A 82 -8.08 -2.80 11.28
CA GLY A 82 -8.63 -1.72 12.10
C GLY A 82 -7.72 -1.23 13.23
N LYS A 83 -6.46 -1.65 13.28
CA LYS A 83 -5.46 -1.11 14.21
C LYS A 83 -4.31 -0.44 13.46
N THR A 84 -3.91 0.73 13.92
CA THR A 84 -2.71 1.40 13.43
C THR A 84 -1.46 0.62 13.82
N ILE A 85 -0.72 0.18 12.81
CA ILE A 85 0.52 -0.58 12.95
C ILE A 85 1.76 0.24 12.61
N LEU A 86 1.60 1.35 11.89
CA LEU A 86 2.65 2.29 11.55
C LEU A 86 2.06 3.68 11.38
N ASP A 87 2.77 4.66 11.93
CA ASP A 87 2.53 6.09 11.77
C ASP A 87 3.89 6.74 11.56
N LYS A 88 4.09 7.40 10.42
CA LYS A 88 5.39 7.87 9.95
C LYS A 88 5.25 9.18 9.20
N ILE A 89 6.14 10.11 9.50
CA ILE A 89 6.33 11.33 8.72
C ILE A 89 7.65 11.22 7.98
N ASP A 90 7.62 11.47 6.67
CA ASP A 90 8.81 11.67 5.85
C ASP A 90 8.96 13.15 5.53
N HIS A 91 10.19 13.67 5.64
CA HIS A 91 10.50 15.04 5.31
C HIS A 91 11.32 15.08 4.02
N HIS A 92 10.95 15.95 3.10
CA HIS A 92 11.67 16.26 1.87
C HIS A 92 12.06 15.04 1.02
N GLY A 93 11.21 14.67 0.08
CA GLY A 93 11.49 13.53 -0.80
C GLY A 93 10.57 13.45 -2.00
N SER A 94 10.92 12.57 -2.93
CA SER A 94 10.07 12.12 -4.05
C SER A 94 9.77 10.62 -3.94
N SER A 95 10.06 10.02 -2.79
CA SER A 95 9.78 8.63 -2.49
C SER A 95 9.77 8.36 -0.99
N SER A 96 9.01 7.33 -0.62
CA SER A 96 8.87 6.83 0.74
C SER A 96 9.00 5.32 0.77
N ILE A 97 9.66 4.81 1.81
CA ILE A 97 9.74 3.37 2.08
C ILE A 97 9.06 3.09 3.43
N ILE A 98 8.06 2.24 3.39
CA ILE A 98 7.28 1.82 4.55
C ILE A 98 7.64 0.37 4.85
N LEU A 99 8.27 0.15 6.01
CA LEU A 99 8.63 -1.18 6.49
C LEU A 99 7.61 -1.60 7.55
N LEU A 100 6.90 -2.69 7.29
CA LEU A 100 5.92 -3.25 8.21
C LEU A 100 6.56 -4.31 9.10
N ASN A 101 6.03 -4.45 10.31
CA ASN A 101 6.47 -5.49 11.23
C ASN A 101 5.69 -6.78 10.99
N ARG A 102 6.36 -7.79 10.45
CA ARG A 102 5.79 -9.14 10.25
C ARG A 102 5.11 -9.70 11.49
N LYS A 103 5.71 -9.55 12.68
CA LYS A 103 5.13 -10.09 13.91
C LYS A 103 3.80 -9.43 14.22
N THR A 104 3.74 -8.11 14.10
CA THR A 104 2.51 -7.34 14.33
C THR A 104 1.42 -7.71 13.34
N LEU A 105 1.75 -7.94 12.06
CA LEU A 105 0.79 -8.44 11.08
C LEU A 105 0.25 -9.82 11.47
N SER A 106 1.14 -10.77 11.79
CA SER A 106 0.73 -12.12 12.20
C SER A 106 -0.08 -12.16 13.50
N GLU A 107 0.18 -11.26 14.45
CA GLU A 107 -0.57 -11.15 15.71
C GLU A 107 -1.98 -10.59 15.53
N LEU A 108 -2.17 -9.76 14.50
CA LEU A 108 -3.44 -9.09 14.19
C LEU A 108 -4.22 -9.79 13.07
N GLU A 109 -3.64 -10.82 12.46
CA GLU A 109 -4.24 -11.62 11.41
C GLU A 109 -5.50 -12.32 11.93
N HIS A 110 -6.58 -12.23 11.15
CA HIS A 110 -7.79 -12.98 11.37
C HIS A 110 -7.86 -14.16 10.40
N ARG A 111 -8.69 -15.16 10.72
CA ARG A 111 -8.77 -16.40 9.92
C ARG A 111 -9.31 -16.22 8.50
N HIS A 112 -10.14 -15.20 8.26
CA HIS A 112 -10.89 -15.07 7.00
C HIS A 112 -10.87 -13.66 6.41
N GLU A 113 -10.76 -12.62 7.22
CA GLU A 113 -10.85 -11.23 6.76
C GLU A 113 -9.63 -10.46 7.21
N ASN A 114 -8.73 -10.19 6.26
CA ASN A 114 -7.51 -9.43 6.50
C ASN A 114 -7.45 -8.24 5.54
N THR A 115 -7.25 -7.05 6.07
CA THR A 115 -7.18 -5.82 5.26
C THR A 115 -6.10 -4.91 5.81
N LEU A 116 -5.19 -4.49 4.92
CA LEU A 116 -4.22 -3.44 5.16
C LEU A 116 -4.70 -2.17 4.45
N ILE A 117 -4.84 -1.09 5.19
CA ILE A 117 -5.19 0.23 4.67
C ILE A 117 -3.96 1.13 4.83
N VAL A 118 -3.53 1.74 3.74
CA VAL A 118 -2.43 2.69 3.72
C VAL A 118 -3.01 4.06 3.40
N HIS A 119 -2.84 4.97 4.34
CA HIS A 119 -3.21 6.37 4.21
C HIS A 119 -1.95 7.18 3.97
N ALA A 120 -2.04 8.15 3.06
CA ALA A 120 -1.03 9.18 2.90
C ALA A 120 -1.68 10.56 2.87
N GLU A 121 -1.07 11.51 3.54
CA GLU A 121 -1.41 12.93 3.46
C GLU A 121 -0.21 13.69 2.90
N PHE A 122 -0.37 14.15 1.67
CA PHE A 122 0.55 15.03 0.97
C PHE A 122 0.09 16.49 1.13
N PRO A 123 1.04 17.45 1.22
CA PRO A 123 0.74 18.87 1.38
C PRO A 123 0.18 19.52 0.10
N GLU A 124 0.32 18.84 -1.04
CA GLU A 124 -0.09 19.27 -2.38
C GLU A 124 -0.52 18.04 -3.20
N PRO A 125 -1.10 18.21 -4.40
CA PRO A 125 -1.44 17.08 -5.28
C PRO A 125 -0.26 16.11 -5.46
N ALA A 126 -0.55 14.81 -5.50
CA ALA A 126 0.47 13.77 -5.57
C ALA A 126 0.23 12.85 -6.77
N HIS A 127 1.28 12.63 -7.57
CA HIS A 127 1.26 11.67 -8.68
C HIS A 127 2.20 10.50 -8.37
N ILE A 128 1.63 9.37 -7.95
CA ILE A 128 2.41 8.16 -7.65
C ILE A 128 2.73 7.43 -8.96
N ILE A 129 4.01 7.10 -9.14
CA ILE A 129 4.52 6.43 -10.34
C ILE A 129 4.33 4.92 -10.16
N ALA A 130 3.41 4.32 -10.91
CA ALA A 130 3.01 2.91 -10.79
C ALA A 130 4.17 1.94 -11.02
N GLU A 131 5.04 2.25 -11.99
CA GLU A 131 6.19 1.42 -12.37
C GLU A 131 7.34 1.47 -11.35
N LYS A 132 7.43 2.54 -10.56
CA LYS A 132 8.49 2.76 -9.57
C LYS A 132 8.00 2.58 -8.13
N SER A 133 6.75 2.18 -7.96
CA SER A 133 6.14 1.92 -6.67
C SER A 133 5.87 0.44 -6.55
N PHE A 134 6.20 -0.14 -5.40
CA PHE A 134 6.26 -1.58 -5.22
C PHE A 134 5.66 -2.01 -3.90
N ILE A 135 5.15 -3.23 -3.89
CA ILE A 135 4.77 -3.94 -2.68
C ILE A 135 5.56 -5.24 -2.59
N ASN A 136 5.82 -5.69 -1.36
CA ASN A 136 6.36 -7.01 -1.08
C ASN A 136 5.80 -7.48 0.25
N PHE A 137 4.67 -8.19 0.19
CA PHE A 137 3.98 -8.66 1.40
C PHE A 137 4.28 -10.11 1.74
N PHE A 138 4.44 -10.97 0.74
CA PHE A 138 4.46 -12.42 0.92
C PHE A 138 5.77 -13.06 0.43
N SER A 139 6.17 -14.15 1.09
CA SER A 139 7.31 -15.00 0.70
C SER A 139 6.87 -16.18 -0.15
#